data_AF-A0A1Q6KDG2-F1
#
_entry.id   AF-A0A1Q6KDG2-F1
#
_cell.length_a   1.000
_cell.length_b   1.000
_cell.length_c   1.000
_cell.angle_alpha   90.00
_cell.angle_beta   90.00
_cell.angle_gamma   90.00
#
_symmetry.space_group_name_H-M   'P 1'
#
loop_
_entity.id
_entity.type
_entity.pdbx_description
1 polymer ?
#
loop_
_entity_poly.entity_id
_entity_poly.type
_entity_poly.pdbx_seq_one_letter_code
_entity_poly.pdbx_strand_id
1 'polypeptide(L)'
;MENEKICKIVQDLLPNYIENLTSEETNIFIEEHLNTCSNCKNILENMKNDLNPTSTHKDNREIKYMKKYNNKMRILKIIIFTVILLFVILTVRKIIIISDLYNKAEKTKMASNYHEISYSYNLGYYYKEETFKLDNKKKIIITQLTEDGNVSTTTMFANKISDNNNTSLYSVNIYGNTSEGKKAILNKTMEIYDTMQNNPFYTENWWQLLKCTMLASIKPTTFNGSQCYYLSNFKTPYSYNSEGIYANKETGFLIGSIAYEYKNSNKIDDNSPKREPSHEYILELNMVTDSDFIEPNINEYEIQE
;
A
#
# COMPACT_ATOMS: atom_id res chain seq x y z
N MET A 1 -59.51 -42.45 -58.48
CA MET A 1 -58.10 -42.75 -58.13
C MET A 1 -57.11 -41.80 -58.82
N GLU A 2 -57.31 -41.40 -60.08
CA GLU A 2 -56.36 -40.53 -60.80
C GLU A 2 -56.25 -39.10 -60.21
N ASN A 3 -57.39 -38.47 -59.88
CA ASN A 3 -57.40 -37.15 -59.22
C ASN A 3 -56.72 -37.13 -57.84
N GLU A 4 -56.67 -38.26 -57.13
CA GLU A 4 -56.05 -38.32 -55.80
C GLU A 4 -54.51 -38.33 -55.88
N LYS A 5 -53.94 -38.96 -56.92
CA LYS A 5 -52.49 -38.93 -57.18
C LYS A 5 -52.03 -37.53 -57.58
N ILE A 6 -52.81 -36.86 -58.44
CA ILE A 6 -52.53 -35.49 -58.88
C ILE A 6 -52.57 -34.52 -57.69
N CYS A 7 -53.56 -34.67 -56.78
CA CYS A 7 -53.63 -33.84 -55.58
C CYS A 7 -52.37 -33.95 -54.71
N LYS A 8 -51.82 -35.16 -54.53
CA LYS A 8 -50.59 -35.35 -53.72
C LYS A 8 -49.39 -34.68 -54.37
N ILE A 9 -49.23 -34.81 -55.69
CA ILE A 9 -48.15 -34.15 -56.44
C ILE A 9 -48.27 -32.63 -56.30
N VAL A 10 -49.46 -32.07 -56.44
CA VAL A 10 -49.65 -30.62 -56.26
C VAL A 10 -49.33 -30.19 -54.84
N GLN A 11 -49.82 -30.91 -53.83
CA GLN A 11 -49.55 -30.62 -52.41
C GLN A 11 -48.06 -30.63 -52.07
N ASP A 12 -47.29 -31.60 -52.61
CA ASP A 12 -45.84 -31.68 -52.42
C ASP A 12 -45.09 -30.50 -53.08
N LEU A 13 -45.66 -29.93 -54.15
CA LEU A 13 -45.08 -28.79 -54.87
C LEU A 13 -45.50 -27.41 -54.32
N LEU A 14 -46.58 -27.34 -53.52
CA LEU A 14 -47.09 -26.06 -52.98
C LEU A 14 -46.04 -25.24 -52.22
N PRO A 15 -45.15 -25.81 -51.37
CA PRO A 15 -44.14 -25.01 -50.68
C PRO A 15 -43.20 -24.27 -51.65
N ASN A 16 -42.70 -24.98 -52.66
CA ASN A 16 -41.82 -24.41 -53.68
C ASN A 16 -42.57 -23.40 -54.57
N TYR A 17 -43.85 -23.65 -54.86
CA TYR A 17 -44.71 -22.72 -55.60
C TYR A 17 -44.91 -21.40 -54.83
N ILE A 18 -45.15 -21.47 -53.51
CA ILE A 18 -45.28 -20.26 -52.65
C ILE A 18 -43.98 -19.46 -52.62
N GLU A 19 -42.82 -20.14 -52.65
CA GLU A 19 -41.50 -19.50 -52.68
C GLU A 19 -41.06 -19.05 -54.10
N ASN A 20 -41.90 -19.24 -55.12
CA ASN A 20 -41.59 -18.98 -56.53
C ASN A 20 -40.34 -19.73 -57.05
N LEU A 21 -40.13 -20.96 -56.58
CA LEU A 21 -39.00 -21.82 -56.95
C LEU A 21 -39.36 -22.90 -57.98
N THR A 22 -40.59 -22.88 -58.50
CA THR A 22 -41.09 -23.78 -59.55
C THR A 22 -40.93 -23.17 -60.95
N SER A 23 -40.82 -24.01 -61.98
CA SER A 23 -40.75 -23.55 -63.37
C SER A 23 -42.10 -23.04 -63.86
N GLU A 24 -42.11 -22.24 -64.92
CA GLU A 24 -43.34 -21.67 -65.52
C GLU A 24 -44.35 -22.75 -65.96
N GLU A 25 -43.86 -23.83 -66.58
CA GLU A 25 -44.70 -25.00 -66.93
C GLU A 25 -45.34 -25.65 -65.70
N THR A 26 -44.59 -25.72 -64.59
CA THR A 26 -45.09 -26.28 -63.32
C THR A 26 -46.11 -25.36 -62.66
N ASN A 27 -45.96 -24.04 -62.79
CA ASN A 27 -46.91 -23.05 -62.27
C ASN A 27 -48.27 -23.16 -62.96
N ILE A 28 -48.28 -23.26 -64.30
CA ILE A 28 -49.51 -23.41 -65.08
C ILE A 28 -50.24 -24.69 -64.65
N PHE A 29 -49.53 -25.81 -64.50
CA PHE A 29 -50.10 -27.07 -64.04
C PHE A 29 -50.72 -26.97 -62.63
N ILE A 30 -50.03 -26.31 -61.69
CA ILE A 30 -50.53 -26.09 -60.33
C ILE A 30 -51.77 -25.19 -60.35
N GLU A 31 -51.78 -24.11 -61.13
CA GLU A 31 -52.89 -23.16 -61.22
C GLU A 31 -54.15 -23.77 -61.83
N GLU A 32 -54.00 -24.55 -62.92
CA GLU A 32 -55.11 -25.30 -63.52
C GLU A 32 -55.74 -26.29 -62.53
N HIS A 33 -54.92 -26.96 -61.72
CA HIS A 33 -55.41 -27.86 -60.68
C HIS A 33 -56.08 -27.11 -59.52
N LEU A 34 -55.53 -25.99 -59.06
CA LEU A 34 -56.11 -25.17 -57.99
C LEU A 34 -57.46 -24.56 -58.37
N ASN A 35 -57.68 -24.28 -59.66
CA ASN A 35 -58.97 -23.81 -60.18
C ASN A 35 -60.07 -24.88 -60.13
N THR A 36 -59.70 -26.16 -60.15
CA THR A 36 -60.65 -27.28 -60.21
C THR A 36 -60.73 -28.09 -58.91
N CYS A 37 -59.76 -27.94 -57.99
CA CYS A 37 -59.67 -28.69 -56.74
C CYS A 37 -59.73 -27.78 -55.50
N SER A 38 -60.88 -27.78 -54.80
CA SER A 38 -61.10 -27.01 -53.57
C SER A 38 -60.22 -27.44 -52.39
N ASN A 39 -59.84 -28.72 -52.32
CA ASN A 39 -59.00 -29.25 -51.24
C ASN A 39 -57.57 -28.69 -51.30
N CYS A 40 -56.93 -28.74 -52.47
CA CYS A 40 -55.59 -28.18 -52.67
C CYS A 40 -55.58 -26.66 -52.48
N LYS A 41 -56.65 -25.96 -52.86
CA LYS A 41 -56.82 -24.53 -52.61
C LYS A 41 -56.85 -24.18 -51.12
N ASN A 42 -57.59 -24.94 -50.30
CA ASN A 42 -57.61 -24.73 -48.85
C ASN A 42 -56.24 -24.99 -48.20
N ILE A 43 -55.50 -25.99 -48.68
CA ILE A 43 -54.15 -26.28 -48.17
C ILE A 43 -53.19 -25.13 -48.49
N LEU A 44 -53.23 -24.60 -49.71
CA LEU A 44 -52.44 -23.43 -50.11
C LEU A 44 -52.75 -22.19 -49.25
N GLU A 45 -54.03 -21.92 -48.99
CA GLU A 45 -54.45 -20.80 -48.12
C GLU A 45 -53.95 -21.00 -46.68
N ASN A 46 -54.05 -22.21 -46.13
CA ASN A 46 -53.54 -22.52 -44.79
C ASN A 46 -52.02 -22.32 -44.71
N MET A 47 -51.26 -22.79 -45.71
CA MET A 47 -49.80 -22.57 -45.77
C MET A 47 -49.44 -21.08 -45.87
N LYS A 48 -50.18 -20.29 -46.66
CA LYS A 48 -49.99 -18.83 -46.74
C LYS A 48 -50.35 -18.11 -45.44
N ASN A 49 -51.34 -18.60 -44.70
CA ASN A 49 -51.72 -18.06 -43.40
C ASN A 49 -50.68 -18.39 -42.31
N ASP A 50 -50.06 -19.57 -42.34
CA ASP A 50 -48.94 -19.91 -41.45
C ASP A 50 -47.69 -19.04 -41.71
N LEU A 51 -47.49 -18.59 -42.96
CA LEU A 51 -46.42 -17.66 -43.34
C LEU A 51 -46.69 -16.20 -42.93
N ASN A 52 -47.94 -15.85 -42.60
CA ASN A 52 -48.33 -14.56 -42.04
C ASN A 52 -48.70 -14.72 -40.57
N PRO A 53 -47.73 -14.79 -39.64
CA PRO A 53 -48.03 -14.83 -38.24
C PRO A 53 -48.56 -13.46 -37.80
N THR A 54 -49.89 -13.27 -37.85
CA THR A 54 -50.57 -12.24 -37.04
C THR A 54 -50.59 -12.62 -35.56
N SER A 55 -49.74 -13.54 -35.11
CA SER A 55 -49.50 -13.82 -33.70
C SER A 55 -48.37 -12.91 -33.19
N THR A 56 -48.77 -11.81 -32.57
CA THR A 56 -47.94 -10.99 -31.66
C THR A 56 -47.58 -11.74 -30.37
N HIS A 57 -47.16 -13.00 -30.50
CA HIS A 57 -46.55 -13.78 -29.43
C HIS A 57 -45.11 -14.13 -29.82
N LYS A 58 -44.34 -13.12 -30.26
CA LYS A 58 -42.91 -13.12 -29.96
C LYS A 58 -42.78 -13.36 -28.47
N ASP A 59 -42.01 -14.38 -28.10
CA ASP A 59 -41.81 -14.82 -26.73
C ASP A 59 -41.29 -13.68 -25.84
N ASN A 60 -42.22 -12.90 -25.30
CA ASN A 60 -41.95 -11.78 -24.42
C ASN A 60 -41.32 -12.24 -23.09
N ARG A 61 -41.29 -13.55 -22.80
CA ARG A 61 -40.64 -14.10 -21.61
C ARG A 61 -39.13 -14.10 -21.79
N GLU A 62 -38.59 -14.66 -22.88
CA GLU A 62 -37.14 -14.65 -23.17
C GLU A 62 -36.57 -13.22 -23.24
N ILE A 63 -37.27 -12.31 -23.93
CA ILE A 63 -36.86 -10.89 -24.02
C ILE A 63 -36.88 -10.21 -22.64
N LYS A 64 -37.87 -10.52 -21.76
CA LYS A 64 -37.89 -10.00 -20.38
C LYS A 64 -36.74 -10.55 -19.54
N TYR A 65 -36.39 -11.83 -19.67
CA TYR A 65 -35.30 -12.43 -18.92
C TYR A 65 -33.94 -11.85 -19.32
N MET A 66 -33.68 -11.68 -20.63
CA MET A 66 -32.45 -11.02 -21.12
C MET A 66 -32.36 -9.55 -20.67
N LYS A 67 -33.47 -8.80 -20.70
CA LYS A 67 -33.49 -7.38 -20.28
C LYS A 67 -33.32 -7.23 -18.76
N LYS A 68 -33.88 -8.14 -17.96
CA LYS A 68 -33.71 -8.19 -16.49
C LYS A 68 -32.27 -8.57 -16.10
N TYR A 69 -31.65 -9.50 -16.82
CA TYR A 69 -30.24 -9.86 -16.63
C TYR A 69 -29.31 -8.69 -16.97
N ASN A 70 -29.53 -8.02 -18.11
CA ASN A 70 -28.74 -6.84 -18.50
C ASN A 70 -28.85 -5.69 -17.51
N ASN A 71 -30.03 -5.44 -16.94
CA ASN A 71 -30.19 -4.43 -15.89
C ASN A 71 -29.48 -4.83 -14.59
N LYS A 72 -29.55 -6.11 -14.19
CA LYS A 72 -28.83 -6.63 -13.01
C LYS A 72 -27.31 -6.53 -13.19
N MET A 73 -26.81 -6.81 -14.40
CA MET A 73 -25.39 -6.65 -14.76
C MET A 73 -24.96 -5.18 -14.82
N ARG A 74 -25.82 -4.28 -15.29
CA ARG A 74 -25.56 -2.82 -15.23
C ARG A 74 -25.45 -2.32 -13.79
N ILE A 75 -26.38 -2.73 -12.91
CA ILE A 75 -26.33 -2.39 -11.49
C ILE A 75 -25.05 -2.93 -10.84
N LEU A 76 -24.68 -4.19 -11.13
CA LEU A 76 -23.44 -4.77 -10.61
C LEU A 76 -22.20 -4.01 -11.08
N LYS A 77 -22.14 -3.61 -12.36
CA LYS A 77 -21.05 -2.78 -12.90
C LYS A 77 -20.96 -1.43 -12.19
N ILE A 78 -22.10 -0.77 -11.93
CA ILE A 78 -22.14 0.50 -11.19
C ILE A 78 -21.66 0.32 -9.75
N ILE A 79 -22.09 -0.75 -9.06
CA ILE A 79 -21.64 -1.05 -7.70
C ILE A 79 -20.13 -1.28 -7.68
N ILE A 80 -19.61 -2.13 -8.57
CA ILE A 80 -18.16 -2.40 -8.67
C ILE A 80 -17.39 -1.11 -8.97
N PHE A 81 -17.86 -0.30 -9.92
CA PHE A 81 -17.24 0.98 -10.24
C PHE A 81 -17.23 1.94 -9.04
N THR A 82 -18.33 2.00 -8.29
CA THR A 82 -18.44 2.84 -7.10
C THR A 82 -17.47 2.39 -6.00
N VAL A 83 -17.36 1.07 -5.77
CA VAL A 83 -16.41 0.49 -4.80
C VAL A 83 -14.96 0.78 -5.21
N ILE A 84 -14.62 0.62 -6.49
CA ILE A 84 -13.29 0.93 -7.02
C ILE A 84 -12.99 2.43 -6.85
N LEU A 85 -13.94 3.30 -7.20
CA LEU A 85 -13.78 4.75 -7.08
C LEU A 85 -13.52 5.16 -5.62
N LEU A 86 -14.30 4.62 -4.67
CA LEU A 86 -14.08 4.86 -3.24
C LEU A 86 -12.71 4.37 -2.79
N PHE A 87 -12.29 3.18 -3.22
CA PHE A 87 -10.97 2.64 -2.89
C PHE A 87 -9.83 3.54 -3.42
N VAL A 88 -9.96 4.05 -4.65
CA VAL A 88 -8.99 4.99 -5.24
C VAL A 88 -8.94 6.28 -4.42
N ILE A 89 -10.08 6.90 -4.11
CA ILE A 89 -10.14 8.14 -3.32
C ILE A 89 -9.46 7.96 -1.96
N LEU A 90 -9.76 6.86 -1.26
CA LEU A 90 -9.17 6.57 0.04
C LEU A 90 -7.64 6.36 -0.06
N THR A 91 -7.18 5.66 -1.10
CA THR A 91 -5.76 5.40 -1.33
C THR A 91 -5.01 6.68 -1.68
N VAL A 92 -5.57 7.52 -2.56
CA VAL A 92 -4.99 8.83 -2.92
C VAL A 92 -4.85 9.72 -1.69
N ARG A 93 -5.87 9.77 -0.82
CA ARG A 93 -5.78 10.53 0.44
C ARG A 93 -4.61 10.05 1.31
N LYS A 94 -4.42 8.74 1.44
CA LYS A 94 -3.30 8.18 2.21
C LYS A 94 -1.95 8.52 1.58
N ILE A 95 -1.85 8.46 0.24
CA ILE A 95 -0.62 8.84 -0.48
C ILE A 95 -0.26 10.29 -0.19
N ILE A 96 -1.22 11.21 -0.27
CA ILE A 96 -0.99 12.62 0.03
C ILE A 96 -0.42 12.80 1.44
N ILE A 97 -0.98 12.11 2.45
CA ILE A 97 -0.49 12.19 3.84
C ILE A 97 0.93 11.65 3.96
N ILE A 98 1.22 10.48 3.39
CA ILE A 98 2.56 9.87 3.48
C ILE A 98 3.60 10.72 2.72
N SER A 99 3.25 11.24 1.54
CA SER A 99 4.12 12.14 0.79
C SER A 99 4.37 13.47 1.51
N ASP A 100 3.37 14.03 2.19
CA ASP A 100 3.54 15.21 3.04
C ASP A 100 4.49 14.93 4.21
N LEU A 101 4.30 13.82 4.93
CA LEU A 101 5.20 13.38 6.00
C LEU A 101 6.63 13.15 5.49
N TYR A 102 6.78 12.49 4.35
CA TYR A 102 8.07 12.25 3.70
C TYR A 102 8.81 13.58 3.43
N ASN A 103 8.14 14.53 2.77
CA ASN A 103 8.74 15.81 2.41
C ASN A 103 9.11 16.64 3.65
N LYS A 104 8.29 16.61 4.70
CA LYS A 104 8.57 17.27 5.98
C LYS A 104 9.78 16.65 6.67
N ALA A 105 9.89 15.31 6.68
CA ALA A 105 11.03 14.61 7.24
C ALA A 105 12.32 14.95 6.50
N GLU A 106 12.31 14.94 5.15
CA GLU A 106 13.48 15.35 4.35
C GLU A 106 13.92 16.79 4.63
N LYS A 107 12.97 17.72 4.76
CA LYS A 107 13.28 19.10 5.12
C LYS A 107 13.88 19.21 6.53
N THR A 108 13.30 18.50 7.50
CA THR A 108 13.76 18.55 8.90
C THR A 108 15.14 17.91 9.05
N LYS A 109 15.43 16.86 8.28
CA LYS A 109 16.73 16.17 8.25
C LYS A 109 17.90 17.08 7.87
N MET A 110 17.64 18.20 7.19
CA MET A 110 18.67 19.19 6.81
C MET A 110 19.02 20.17 7.94
N ALA A 111 18.39 20.08 9.12
CA ALA A 111 18.69 20.97 10.24
C ALA A 111 20.12 20.77 10.76
N SER A 112 20.88 21.86 10.91
CA SER A 112 22.23 21.84 11.49
C SER A 112 22.27 22.09 13.00
N ASN A 113 21.14 22.49 13.60
CA ASN A 113 20.99 22.69 15.04
C ASN A 113 19.77 21.93 15.55
N TYR A 114 20.01 20.86 16.31
CA TYR A 114 18.95 20.06 16.90
C TYR A 114 19.42 19.26 18.12
N HIS A 115 18.47 18.97 19.00
CA HIS A 115 18.60 18.01 20.09
C HIS A 115 17.58 16.91 19.87
N GLU A 116 18.06 15.68 19.76
CA GLU A 116 17.25 14.47 19.54
C GLU A 116 17.45 13.51 20.70
N ILE A 117 16.36 12.98 21.25
CA ILE A 117 16.39 11.95 22.28
C ILE A 117 15.65 10.74 21.75
N SER A 118 16.26 9.56 21.83
CA SER A 118 15.60 8.29 21.58
C SER A 118 15.62 7.41 22.82
N TYR A 119 14.49 6.77 23.11
CA TYR A 119 14.35 5.77 24.14
C TYR A 119 14.02 4.44 23.49
N SER A 120 14.60 3.37 23.99
CA SER A 120 14.28 1.99 23.61
C SER A 120 14.23 1.14 24.87
N TYR A 121 13.09 0.50 25.12
CA TYR A 121 12.84 -0.22 26.36
C TYR A 121 12.12 -1.54 26.13
N ASN A 122 12.56 -2.56 26.87
CA ASN A 122 11.99 -3.90 26.94
C ASN A 122 12.25 -4.47 28.35
N LEU A 123 11.72 -5.67 28.65
CA LEU A 123 11.99 -6.30 29.94
C LEU A 123 13.50 -6.55 30.11
N GLY A 124 14.11 -5.91 31.11
CA GLY A 124 15.56 -5.99 31.38
C GLY A 124 16.44 -5.21 30.40
N TYR A 125 15.86 -4.44 29.48
CA TYR A 125 16.60 -3.64 28.50
C TYR A 125 16.13 -2.19 28.55
N TYR A 126 17.10 -1.29 28.67
CA TYR A 126 16.90 0.14 28.58
C TYR A 126 18.08 0.72 27.82
N TYR A 127 17.76 1.55 26.83
CA TYR A 127 18.70 2.32 26.06
C TYR A 127 18.11 3.71 25.84
N LYS A 128 18.88 4.73 26.15
CA LYS A 128 18.57 6.13 25.86
C LYS A 128 19.75 6.73 25.12
N GLU A 129 19.49 7.36 24.00
CA GLU A 129 20.50 8.11 23.25
C GLU A 129 20.05 9.56 23.08
N GLU A 130 20.89 10.49 23.50
CA GLU A 130 20.70 11.93 23.32
C GLU A 130 21.76 12.44 22.35
N THR A 131 21.34 13.03 21.25
CA THR A 131 22.22 13.63 20.24
C THR A 131 21.98 15.13 20.20
N PHE A 132 23.02 15.90 20.48
CA PHE A 132 23.08 17.34 20.29
C PHE A 132 23.92 17.62 19.05
N LYS A 133 23.38 18.40 18.12
CA LYS A 133 24.08 18.82 16.90
C LYS A 133 24.08 20.34 16.81
N LEU A 134 25.25 20.90 16.52
CA LEU A 134 25.43 22.32 16.22
C LEU A 134 26.49 22.44 15.12
N ASP A 135 26.05 22.58 13.88
CA ASP A 135 26.86 22.67 12.66
C ASP A 135 27.89 21.52 12.56
N ASN A 136 29.14 21.77 12.91
CA ASN A 136 30.22 20.79 12.85
C ASN A 136 30.45 20.04 14.17
N LYS A 137 29.77 20.44 15.24
CA LYS A 137 29.89 19.82 16.56
C LYS A 137 28.73 18.84 16.79
N LYS A 138 29.04 17.69 17.34
CA LYS A 138 28.06 16.69 17.78
C LYS A 138 28.42 16.20 19.17
N LYS A 139 27.42 16.06 20.05
CA LYS A 139 27.56 15.42 21.34
C LYS A 139 26.53 14.31 21.43
N ILE A 140 26.98 13.12 21.80
CA ILE A 140 26.11 11.93 21.90
C ILE A 140 26.23 11.40 23.32
N ILE A 141 25.12 11.25 24.02
CA ILE A 141 25.05 10.63 25.35
C ILE A 141 24.26 9.33 25.19
N ILE A 142 24.90 8.20 25.51
CA ILE A 142 24.26 6.89 25.52
C ILE A 142 24.16 6.44 26.97
N THR A 143 22.94 6.16 27.43
CA THR A 143 22.68 5.57 28.74
C THR A 143 22.01 4.21 28.54
N GLN A 144 22.60 3.16 29.10
CA GLN A 144 22.08 1.80 28.95
C GLN A 144 22.26 0.97 30.21
N LEU A 145 21.39 -0.04 30.39
CA LEU A 145 21.55 -1.07 31.43
C LEU A 145 22.68 -2.04 31.04
N THR A 146 23.57 -2.35 31.99
CA THR A 146 24.58 -3.40 31.86
C THR A 146 23.98 -4.77 32.18
N GLU A 147 24.70 -5.85 31.84
CA GLU A 147 24.27 -7.23 32.15
C GLU A 147 24.02 -7.46 33.64
N ASP A 148 24.79 -6.79 34.50
CA ASP A 148 24.64 -6.84 35.96
C ASP A 148 23.48 -5.97 36.51
N GLY A 149 22.73 -5.31 35.64
CA GLY A 149 21.61 -4.42 36.02
C GLY A 149 22.02 -3.02 36.48
N ASN A 150 23.30 -2.66 36.40
CA ASN A 150 23.78 -1.31 36.66
C ASN A 150 23.54 -0.40 35.45
N VAL A 151 23.55 0.92 35.66
CA VAL A 151 23.44 1.89 34.56
C VAL A 151 24.84 2.31 34.14
N SER A 152 25.12 2.24 32.84
CA SER A 152 26.32 2.80 32.22
C SER A 152 25.94 4.05 31.41
N THR A 153 26.81 5.05 31.42
CA THR A 153 26.65 6.26 30.59
C THR A 153 27.94 6.53 29.83
N THR A 154 27.81 6.72 28.52
CA THR A 154 28.92 7.10 27.64
C THR A 154 28.58 8.42 26.97
N THR A 155 29.45 9.42 27.13
CA THR A 155 29.33 10.71 26.46
C THR A 155 30.42 10.86 25.42
N MET A 156 30.06 11.21 24.20
CA MET A 156 30.96 11.46 23.10
C MET A 156 30.87 12.93 22.70
N PHE A 157 32.02 13.59 22.53
CA PHE A 157 32.13 14.92 21.94
C PHE A 157 32.88 14.79 20.63
N ALA A 158 32.26 15.24 19.55
CA ALA A 158 32.71 15.00 18.20
C ALA A 158 32.78 16.30 17.42
N ASN A 159 33.93 16.58 16.82
CA ASN A 159 34.15 17.71 15.91
C ASN A 159 34.40 17.18 14.49
N LYS A 160 33.60 17.65 13.54
CA LYS A 160 33.64 17.20 12.14
C LYS A 160 34.96 17.61 11.49
N ILE A 161 35.62 16.65 10.85
CA ILE A 161 36.88 16.82 10.11
C ILE A 161 36.59 16.94 8.61
N SER A 162 35.84 15.99 8.05
CA SER A 162 35.55 15.92 6.62
C SER A 162 34.24 15.20 6.35
N ASP A 163 33.70 15.41 5.15
CA ASP A 163 32.55 14.70 4.62
C ASP A 163 32.97 13.49 3.78
N ASN A 164 32.40 12.33 4.08
CA ASN A 164 32.31 11.19 3.17
C ASN A 164 30.86 11.04 2.74
N ASN A 165 30.58 10.25 1.69
CA ASN A 165 29.27 10.19 1.04
C ASN A 165 28.06 10.09 2.01
N ASN A 166 28.06 9.10 2.91
CA ASN A 166 26.93 8.81 3.81
C ASN A 166 27.27 8.98 5.31
N THR A 167 28.54 9.20 5.63
CA THR A 167 29.07 9.35 6.98
C THR A 167 30.01 10.54 6.99
N SER A 168 30.15 11.23 8.12
CA SER A 168 31.20 12.24 8.25
C SER A 168 32.28 11.72 9.18
N LEU A 169 33.52 12.09 8.90
CA LEU A 169 34.66 11.76 9.73
C LEU A 169 34.76 12.77 10.86
N TYR A 170 34.83 12.28 12.10
CA TYR A 170 34.88 13.11 13.31
C TYR A 170 36.14 12.82 14.13
N SER A 171 36.68 13.87 14.76
CA SER A 171 37.59 13.77 15.89
C SER A 171 36.74 13.69 17.16
N VAL A 172 36.93 12.63 17.94
CA VAL A 172 36.01 12.25 19.03
C VAL A 172 36.75 12.00 20.32
N ASN A 173 36.24 12.61 21.40
CA ASN A 173 36.57 12.29 22.77
C ASN A 173 35.39 11.53 23.40
N ILE A 174 35.67 10.42 24.05
CA ILE A 174 34.67 9.51 24.63
C ILE A 174 34.92 9.42 26.13
N TYR A 175 33.88 9.63 26.92
CA TYR A 175 33.88 9.58 28.37
C TYR A 175 32.88 8.55 28.85
N GLY A 176 33.36 7.44 29.38
CA GLY A 176 32.56 6.38 29.97
C GLY A 176 32.46 6.52 31.49
N ASN A 177 31.27 6.31 32.02
CA ASN A 177 30.99 6.21 33.45
C ASN A 177 30.24 4.89 33.70
N THR A 178 30.90 3.96 34.37
CA THR A 178 30.34 2.65 34.73
C THR A 178 30.53 2.40 36.23
N SER A 179 29.94 1.32 36.75
CA SER A 179 30.16 0.87 38.12
C SER A 179 31.62 0.56 38.45
N GLU A 180 32.45 0.29 37.43
CA GLU A 180 33.87 0.00 37.56
C GLU A 180 34.74 1.27 37.62
N GLY A 181 34.17 2.44 37.33
CA GLY A 181 34.87 3.72 37.34
C GLY A 181 34.65 4.56 36.09
N LYS A 182 35.37 5.69 36.04
CA LYS A 182 35.35 6.66 34.94
C LYS A 182 36.53 6.43 34.01
N LYS A 183 36.27 6.20 32.72
CA LYS A 183 37.30 5.94 31.69
C LYS A 183 37.13 6.92 30.53
N ALA A 184 38.23 7.37 29.93
CA ALA A 184 38.20 8.28 28.78
C ALA A 184 39.09 7.80 27.64
N ILE A 185 38.62 7.97 26.40
CA ILE A 185 39.39 7.75 25.16
C ILE A 185 39.41 9.08 24.41
N LEU A 186 40.59 9.56 24.05
CA LEU A 186 40.76 10.91 23.48
C LEU A 186 41.23 10.86 22.04
N ASN A 187 40.90 11.90 21.28
CA ASN A 187 41.42 12.17 19.94
C ASN A 187 41.24 11.01 18.96
N LYS A 188 40.18 10.21 19.15
CA LYS A 188 39.89 9.08 18.27
C LYS A 188 39.24 9.61 17.00
N THR A 189 39.70 9.12 15.86
CA THR A 189 39.01 9.39 14.60
C THR A 189 37.98 8.29 14.36
N MET A 190 36.73 8.67 14.09
CA MET A 190 35.67 7.71 13.76
C MET A 190 34.67 8.29 12.77
N GLU A 191 34.07 7.42 11.99
CA GLU A 191 32.93 7.77 11.16
C GLU A 191 31.65 7.75 12.01
N ILE A 192 30.90 8.85 11.96
CA ILE A 192 29.60 8.96 12.61
C ILE A 192 28.57 9.34 11.53
N TYR A 193 27.40 8.71 11.57
CA TYR A 193 26.27 9.12 10.74
C TYR A 193 25.87 10.56 11.08
N ASP A 194 25.87 11.41 10.07
CA ASP A 194 25.57 12.85 10.22
C ASP A 194 24.07 13.15 10.17
N THR A 195 23.25 12.14 9.89
CA THR A 195 21.83 12.32 9.69
C THR A 195 21.02 12.04 10.95
N MET A 196 20.06 12.91 11.23
CA MET A 196 18.87 12.56 12.03
C MET A 196 18.20 11.30 11.46
N GLN A 197 17.38 10.63 12.28
CA GLN A 197 16.56 9.45 11.92
C GLN A 197 16.36 9.24 10.41
N ASN A 198 16.60 8.02 9.93
CA ASN A 198 16.27 7.68 8.55
C ASN A 198 14.79 7.94 8.26
N ASN A 199 14.48 8.47 7.08
CA ASN A 199 13.11 8.77 6.71
C ASN A 199 12.30 7.47 6.58
N PRO A 200 11.33 7.22 7.48
CA PRO A 200 10.59 5.96 7.52
C PRO A 200 9.62 5.82 6.32
N PHE A 201 9.34 6.94 5.64
CA PHE A 201 8.43 7.03 4.51
C PHE A 201 9.14 6.95 3.15
N TYR A 202 10.46 6.73 3.15
CA TYR A 202 11.22 6.61 1.91
C TYR A 202 10.73 5.42 1.07
N THR A 203 10.57 5.69 -0.22
CA THR A 203 10.24 4.71 -1.25
C THR A 203 11.04 5.02 -2.51
N GLU A 204 11.59 4.01 -3.17
CA GLU A 204 12.40 4.15 -4.38
C GLU A 204 11.61 4.70 -5.56
N ASN A 205 10.32 4.37 -5.64
CA ASN A 205 9.47 4.75 -6.75
C ASN A 205 7.99 4.79 -6.35
N TRP A 206 7.19 5.37 -7.23
CA TRP A 206 5.77 5.57 -7.01
C TRP A 206 4.96 4.26 -6.90
N TRP A 207 5.42 3.18 -7.56
CA TRP A 207 4.77 1.85 -7.47
C TRP A 207 4.92 1.25 -6.08
N GLN A 208 6.12 1.39 -5.48
CA GLN A 208 6.37 0.97 -4.12
C GLN A 208 5.53 1.79 -3.14
N LEU A 209 5.50 3.11 -3.29
CA LEU A 209 4.64 3.98 -2.48
C LEU A 209 3.18 3.55 -2.54
N LEU A 210 2.65 3.31 -3.74
CA LEU A 210 1.28 2.84 -3.94
C LEU A 210 1.02 1.52 -3.20
N LYS A 211 1.90 0.52 -3.36
CA LYS A 211 1.77 -0.80 -2.75
C LYS A 211 1.79 -0.72 -1.22
N CYS A 212 2.75 0.01 -0.64
CA CYS A 212 2.87 0.18 0.81
C CYS A 212 1.67 0.95 1.38
N THR A 213 1.16 1.94 0.63
CA THR A 213 0.08 2.82 1.09
C THR A 213 -1.31 2.20 1.01
N MET A 214 -1.59 1.37 -0.02
CA MET A 214 -2.90 0.73 -0.20
C MET A 214 -3.33 -0.04 1.05
N LEU A 215 -2.40 -0.79 1.64
CA LEU A 215 -2.63 -1.62 2.83
C LEU A 215 -2.47 -0.88 4.15
N ALA A 216 -1.88 0.32 4.14
CA ALA A 216 -1.65 1.11 5.33
C ALA A 216 -2.95 1.60 5.95
N SER A 217 -3.00 1.62 7.29
CA SER A 217 -4.01 2.33 8.06
C SER A 217 -3.39 3.62 8.57
N ILE A 218 -4.11 4.74 8.44
CA ILE A 218 -3.64 6.06 8.89
C ILE A 218 -4.74 6.71 9.72
N LYS A 219 -4.44 7.05 10.96
CA LYS A 219 -5.37 7.69 11.89
C LYS A 219 -4.74 8.94 12.49
N PRO A 220 -5.37 10.13 12.37
CA PRO A 220 -4.92 11.30 13.13
C PRO A 220 -5.12 11.03 14.63
N THR A 221 -4.13 11.37 15.44
CA THR A 221 -4.17 11.20 16.90
C THR A 221 -3.22 12.20 17.56
N THR A 222 -3.03 12.05 18.87
CA THR A 222 -2.00 12.73 19.65
C THR A 222 -1.10 11.71 20.35
N PHE A 223 0.17 12.05 20.52
CA PHE A 223 1.14 11.25 21.28
C PHE A 223 2.05 12.22 22.04
N ASN A 224 2.15 12.06 23.37
CA ASN A 224 2.88 12.96 24.27
C ASN A 224 2.55 14.46 24.04
N GLY A 225 1.27 14.79 23.82
CA GLY A 225 0.80 16.15 23.56
C GLY A 225 0.99 16.66 22.12
N SER A 226 1.79 16.00 21.29
CA SER A 226 2.03 16.37 19.90
C SER A 226 0.94 15.84 18.96
N GLN A 227 0.57 16.64 17.95
CA GLN A 227 -0.34 16.21 16.88
C GLN A 227 0.39 15.27 15.91
N CYS A 228 -0.11 14.04 15.74
CA CYS A 228 0.57 13.02 14.95
C CYS A 228 -0.41 12.17 14.13
N TYR A 229 0.13 11.35 13.22
CA TYR A 229 -0.57 10.23 12.63
C TYR A 229 -0.08 8.94 13.26
N TYR A 230 -1.01 8.06 13.63
CA TYR A 230 -0.71 6.66 13.85
C TYR A 230 -0.83 5.92 12.52
N LEU A 231 0.25 5.24 12.12
CA LEU A 231 0.28 4.40 10.93
C LEU A 231 0.53 2.95 11.32
N SER A 232 -0.25 2.04 10.73
CA SER A 232 0.00 0.59 10.80
C SER A 232 -0.07 -0.02 9.41
N ASN A 233 0.53 -1.20 9.23
CA ASN A 233 0.62 -1.91 7.95
C ASN A 233 1.30 -1.12 6.81
N PHE A 234 2.05 -0.07 7.13
CA PHE A 234 2.90 0.63 6.16
C PHE A 234 4.30 0.01 6.19
N LYS A 235 4.54 -0.98 5.33
CA LYS A 235 5.78 -1.76 5.30
C LYS A 235 6.62 -1.37 4.09
N THR A 236 7.72 -0.66 4.29
CA THR A 236 8.76 -0.43 3.27
C THR A 236 9.88 -1.46 3.44
N PRO A 237 10.65 -1.81 2.39
CA PRO A 237 11.78 -2.75 2.53
C PRO A 237 12.89 -2.25 3.48
N TYR A 238 12.87 -0.97 3.82
CA TYR A 238 13.86 -0.28 4.63
C TYR A 238 13.38 -0.02 6.06
N SER A 239 12.10 -0.28 6.36
CA SER A 239 11.52 -0.05 7.68
C SER A 239 11.42 -1.37 8.44
N TYR A 240 12.05 -1.42 9.60
CA TYR A 240 11.87 -2.51 10.56
C TYR A 240 10.50 -2.41 11.27
N ASN A 241 9.88 -1.24 11.31
CA ASN A 241 8.65 -1.00 12.09
C ASN A 241 7.40 -1.56 11.41
N SER A 242 7.09 -2.82 11.69
CA SER A 242 6.06 -3.56 10.95
C SER A 242 4.64 -3.43 11.50
N GLU A 243 4.47 -3.17 12.80
CA GLU A 243 3.16 -3.22 13.46
C GLU A 243 2.52 -1.84 13.67
N GLY A 244 3.28 -0.82 14.09
CA GLY A 244 2.73 0.52 14.26
C GLY A 244 3.77 1.60 14.59
N ILE A 245 3.56 2.80 14.04
CA ILE A 245 4.39 3.98 14.24
C ILE A 245 3.55 5.23 14.49
N TYR A 246 4.11 6.18 15.22
CA TYR A 246 3.57 7.52 15.42
C TYR A 246 4.48 8.52 14.72
N ALA A 247 3.91 9.29 13.79
CA ALA A 247 4.65 10.27 12.99
C ALA A 247 4.12 11.68 13.24
N ASN A 248 5.00 12.60 13.64
CA ASN A 248 4.66 13.98 13.94
C ASN A 248 4.18 14.71 12.67
N LYS A 249 3.05 15.43 12.75
CA LYS A 249 2.47 16.11 11.58
C LYS A 249 3.29 17.31 11.09
N GLU A 250 4.10 17.91 11.96
CA GLU A 250 4.87 19.13 11.68
C GLU A 250 6.24 18.77 11.10
N THR A 251 6.97 17.87 11.78
CA THR A 251 8.34 17.50 11.38
C THR A 251 8.38 16.34 10.39
N GLY A 252 7.35 15.49 10.34
CA GLY A 252 7.35 14.26 9.55
C GLY A 252 8.17 13.11 10.17
N PHE A 253 8.91 13.35 11.26
CA PHE A 253 9.69 12.31 11.94
C PHE A 253 8.84 11.40 12.83
N LEU A 254 9.39 10.24 13.16
CA LEU A 254 8.80 9.37 14.16
C LEU A 254 8.92 9.99 15.54
N ILE A 255 7.89 9.83 16.34
CA ILE A 255 7.86 10.15 17.77
C ILE A 255 7.62 8.92 18.63
N GLY A 256 7.27 7.79 18.00
CA GLY A 256 7.31 6.49 18.65
C GLY A 256 7.01 5.32 17.72
N SER A 257 7.34 4.12 18.17
CA SER A 257 7.00 2.85 17.52
C SER A 257 6.58 1.79 18.54
N ILE A 258 5.74 0.86 18.09
CA ILE A 258 5.21 -0.20 18.93
C ILE A 258 6.15 -1.41 18.88
N ALA A 259 6.42 -2.01 20.05
CA ALA A 259 7.15 -3.27 20.17
C ALA A 259 6.42 -4.40 19.43
N TYR A 260 7.17 -5.28 18.76
CA TYR A 260 6.58 -6.44 18.10
C TYR A 260 7.54 -7.63 18.13
N GLU A 261 6.97 -8.83 18.06
CA GLU A 261 7.74 -10.06 17.93
C GLU A 261 7.87 -10.47 16.46
N TYR A 262 9.01 -11.03 16.11
CA TYR A 262 9.26 -11.55 14.77
C TYR A 262 10.05 -12.86 14.85
N LYS A 263 9.84 -13.71 13.84
CA LYS A 263 10.60 -14.95 13.65
C LYS A 263 11.66 -14.69 12.59
N ASN A 264 12.92 -14.96 12.91
CA ASN A 264 14.01 -14.71 11.98
C ASN A 264 14.17 -15.91 11.04
N SER A 265 13.77 -15.79 9.77
CA SER A 265 13.78 -16.90 8.79
C SER A 265 15.19 -17.30 8.29
N ASN A 266 16.24 -16.61 8.72
CA ASN A 266 17.57 -16.68 8.08
C ASN A 266 18.58 -17.58 8.82
N LYS A 267 18.19 -18.22 9.93
CA LYS A 267 18.98 -19.28 10.57
C LYS A 267 18.07 -20.49 10.77
N ILE A 268 18.46 -21.63 10.18
CA ILE A 268 17.67 -22.85 10.08
C ILE A 268 17.29 -23.45 11.46
N ASP A 269 17.97 -23.05 12.55
CA ASP A 269 17.79 -23.66 13.89
C ASP A 269 17.32 -22.72 15.02
N ASP A 270 17.08 -21.42 14.77
CA ASP A 270 16.64 -20.51 15.84
C ASP A 270 15.17 -20.11 15.67
N ASN A 271 14.28 -21.02 16.09
CA ASN A 271 12.83 -20.82 16.10
C ASN A 271 12.34 -19.96 17.29
N SER A 272 13.25 -19.37 18.07
CA SER A 272 12.87 -18.51 19.20
C SER A 272 12.31 -17.17 18.68
N PRO A 273 11.18 -16.68 19.23
CA PRO A 273 10.66 -15.37 18.87
C PRO A 273 11.64 -14.29 19.35
N LYS A 274 12.08 -13.43 18.42
CA LYS A 274 12.82 -12.22 18.74
C LYS A 274 11.85 -11.07 18.92
N ARG A 275 12.24 -10.08 19.72
CA ARG A 275 11.39 -8.94 20.04
C ARG A 275 12.11 -7.64 19.72
N GLU A 276 11.45 -6.81 18.92
CA GLU A 276 11.83 -5.42 18.71
C GLU A 276 11.25 -4.57 19.87
N PRO A 277 12.05 -3.72 20.54
CA PRO A 277 11.56 -2.81 21.57
C PRO A 277 10.61 -1.74 21.03
N SER A 278 9.80 -1.19 21.93
CA SER A 278 9.12 0.07 21.65
C SER A 278 10.13 1.21 21.73
N HIS A 279 9.99 2.15 20.82
CA HIS A 279 10.82 3.33 20.79
C HIS A 279 9.98 4.59 21.01
N GLU A 280 10.56 5.57 21.69
CA GLU A 280 10.01 6.94 21.78
C GLU A 280 11.09 7.92 21.34
N TYR A 281 10.69 8.98 20.62
CA TYR A 281 11.60 9.97 20.11
C TYR A 281 11.12 11.38 20.47
N ILE A 282 12.05 12.22 20.89
CA ILE A 282 11.86 13.65 21.13
C ILE A 282 12.82 14.39 20.20
N LEU A 283 12.33 15.47 19.59
CA LEU A 283 13.12 16.32 18.72
C LEU A 283 12.85 17.78 19.02
N GLU A 284 13.93 18.52 19.29
CA GLU A 284 13.94 19.94 19.55
C GLU A 284 14.87 20.61 18.52
N LEU A 285 14.36 21.56 17.74
CA LEU A 285 15.13 22.23 16.70
C LEU A 285 15.60 23.60 17.19
N ASN A 286 16.83 23.98 16.82
CA ASN A 286 17.42 25.30 17.10
C ASN A 286 17.56 25.66 18.60
N MET A 287 17.69 24.65 19.46
CA MET A 287 17.82 24.84 20.92
C MET A 287 19.25 24.62 21.43
N VAL A 288 20.13 24.02 20.63
CA VAL A 288 21.48 23.64 21.03
C VAL A 288 22.44 24.83 20.92
N THR A 289 23.32 24.95 21.90
CA THR A 289 24.27 26.06 22.07
C THR A 289 25.69 25.54 22.32
N ASP A 290 26.69 26.41 22.21
CA ASP A 290 28.09 26.03 22.50
C ASP A 290 28.30 25.51 23.93
N SER A 291 27.48 25.93 24.90
CA SER A 291 27.59 25.44 26.29
C SER A 291 27.27 23.95 26.44
N ASP A 292 26.50 23.37 25.51
CA ASP A 292 26.17 21.95 25.54
C ASP A 292 27.39 21.06 25.25
N PHE A 293 28.44 21.62 24.63
CA PHE A 293 29.65 20.93 24.19
C PHE A 293 30.85 21.11 25.13
N ILE A 294 30.64 21.63 26.34
CA ILE A 294 31.70 21.72 27.34
C ILE A 294 32.05 20.30 27.83
N GLU A 295 33.29 19.89 27.59
CA GLU A 295 33.81 18.59 28.00
C GLU A 295 34.03 18.51 29.52
N PRO A 296 33.87 17.32 30.14
CA PRO A 296 34.10 17.14 31.56
C PRO A 296 35.58 17.28 31.94
N ASN A 297 35.86 17.48 33.23
CA ASN A 297 37.24 17.56 33.73
C ASN A 297 37.96 16.23 33.57
N ILE A 298 38.95 16.20 32.68
CA ILE A 298 39.69 14.99 32.33
C ILE A 298 40.43 14.33 33.50
N ASN A 299 40.79 15.10 34.53
CA ASN A 299 41.49 14.57 35.70
C ASN A 299 40.62 13.61 36.53
N GLU A 300 39.31 13.54 36.27
CA GLU A 300 38.39 12.60 36.91
C GLU A 300 38.32 11.23 36.20
N TYR A 301 39.04 11.06 35.09
CA TYR A 301 38.94 9.88 34.22
C TYR A 301 40.29 9.17 34.08
N GLU A 302 40.24 7.85 34.07
CA GLU A 302 41.36 7.01 33.65
C GLU A 302 41.45 7.03 32.11
N ILE A 303 42.58 7.52 31.57
CA ILE A 303 42.78 7.61 30.12
C ILE A 303 43.17 6.25 29.58
N GLN A 304 42.43 5.78 28.58
CA GLN A 304 42.71 4.57 27.82
C GLN A 304 43.37 4.93 26.48
N GLU A 305 44.39 4.15 26.10
CA GLU A 305 45.07 4.26 24.80
C GLU A 305 44.22 3.76 23.63
#